data_AF-A0A6A5QBN1-F1
#
_entry.id   AF-A0A6A5QBN1-F1
#
_cell.length_a   1.000
_cell.length_b   1.000
_cell.length_c   1.000
_cell.angle_alpha   90.00
_cell.angle_beta   90.00
_cell.angle_gamma   90.00
#
_symmetry.space_group_name_H-M   'P 1'
#
loop_
_entity.id
_entity.type
_entity.pdbx_description
1 polymer ?
#
loop_
_entity_poly.entity_id
_entity_poly.type
_entity_poly.pdbx_seq_one_letter_code
_entity_poly.pdbx_strand_id
1 'polypeptide(L)'
;MAPTRPHDDDPRNPAKKLKKGFSVGPANLPDGTHRRKVKKIKESLIHKAKLKQQYAKLKARADHGPPRKSVYERAAEASDNDDGNNNNEPTEPVPEPTLEPHPDRVKMLEEQSPEPSEERPAERRQRRQRPQPFQKESEVARKKKEDAEARQHARQEAEKQRAAKLAERERFRKTMAKARGGPNGQRKLGRESTVLLAKAQRLMGKT
;
A
#
# COMPACT_ATOMS: atom_id res chain seq x y z
N MET A 1 -15.92 -53.82 31.52
CA MET A 1 -15.68 -52.45 31.02
C MET A 1 -14.27 -52.05 31.42
N ALA A 2 -13.36 -51.88 30.46
CA ALA A 2 -11.97 -51.54 30.75
C ALA A 2 -11.83 -50.02 31.02
N PRO A 3 -11.06 -49.59 32.04
CA PRO A 3 -10.89 -48.18 32.35
C PRO A 3 -10.09 -47.48 31.24
N THR A 4 -10.59 -46.32 30.83
CA THR A 4 -9.96 -45.44 29.83
C THR A 4 -8.60 -44.93 30.33
N ARG A 5 -7.61 -44.86 29.43
CA ARG A 5 -6.27 -44.37 29.75
C ARG A 5 -6.33 -42.89 30.18
N PRO A 6 -5.61 -42.49 31.24
CA PRO A 6 -5.57 -41.10 31.68
C PRO A 6 -4.95 -40.20 30.61
N HIS A 7 -5.49 -38.98 30.49
CA HIS A 7 -5.04 -37.95 29.56
C HIS A 7 -3.73 -37.32 30.06
N ASP A 8 -2.72 -37.24 29.19
CA ASP A 8 -1.35 -36.81 29.53
C ASP A 8 -1.21 -35.32 29.94
N ASP A 9 -2.28 -34.52 29.84
CA ASP A 9 -2.27 -33.07 30.11
C ASP A 9 -2.75 -32.68 31.53
N ASP A 10 -2.82 -33.63 32.48
CA ASP A 10 -3.22 -33.36 33.87
C ASP A 10 -2.10 -32.59 34.63
N PRO A 11 -2.34 -31.34 35.09
CA PRO A 11 -1.30 -30.46 35.68
C PRO A 11 -0.75 -30.93 37.03
N ARG A 12 -1.27 -32.05 37.56
CA ARG A 12 -0.86 -32.68 38.81
C ARG A 12 0.33 -33.64 38.65
N ASN A 13 0.75 -33.95 37.42
CA ASN A 13 1.91 -34.79 37.18
C ASN A 13 3.20 -33.95 37.07
N PRO A 14 4.27 -34.26 37.83
CA PRO A 14 5.53 -33.56 37.71
C PRO A 14 6.13 -33.84 36.33
N ALA A 15 6.37 -32.78 35.56
CA ALA A 15 6.93 -32.87 34.22
C ALA A 15 8.28 -33.61 34.25
N LYS A 16 8.31 -34.82 33.68
CA LYS A 16 9.53 -35.62 33.60
C LYS A 16 10.57 -34.84 32.80
N LYS A 17 11.73 -34.57 33.40
CA LYS A 17 12.84 -33.89 32.73
C LYS A 17 13.32 -34.76 31.56
N LEU A 18 12.98 -34.35 30.33
CA LEU A 18 13.46 -35.00 29.13
C LEU A 18 14.98 -34.86 29.05
N LYS A 19 15.71 -35.98 29.11
CA LYS A 19 17.17 -36.00 28.92
C LYS A 19 17.46 -35.50 27.50
N LYS A 20 18.32 -34.48 27.39
CA LYS A 20 18.70 -33.90 26.09
C LYS A 20 19.40 -34.99 25.27
N GLY A 21 18.88 -35.30 24.08
CA GLY A 21 19.51 -36.26 23.17
C GLY A 21 20.86 -35.77 22.64
N PHE A 22 21.49 -36.59 21.81
CA PHE A 22 22.80 -36.32 21.20
C PHE A 22 22.82 -34.96 20.48
N SER A 23 23.66 -34.03 20.95
CA SER A 23 23.83 -32.69 20.39
C SER A 23 24.98 -32.71 19.38
N VAL A 24 24.66 -32.60 18.09
CA VAL A 24 25.67 -32.57 17.03
C VAL A 24 26.19 -31.14 16.86
N GLY A 25 27.44 -30.90 17.25
CA GLY A 25 28.18 -29.67 16.97
C GLY A 25 28.06 -28.56 18.04
N PRO A 26 28.88 -27.50 17.91
CA PRO A 26 28.92 -26.39 18.85
C PRO A 26 27.56 -25.67 18.93
N ALA A 27 27.19 -25.21 20.13
CA ALA A 27 25.87 -24.65 20.45
C ALA A 27 25.46 -23.42 19.62
N ASN A 28 26.39 -22.82 18.87
CA ASN A 28 26.20 -21.66 18.00
C ASN A 28 25.98 -22.03 16.52
N LEU A 29 25.44 -23.22 16.23
CA LEU A 29 24.92 -23.48 14.88
C LEU A 29 23.83 -22.45 14.57
N PRO A 30 23.81 -21.87 13.34
CA PRO A 30 22.75 -20.97 12.93
C PRO A 30 21.40 -21.64 13.17
N ASP A 31 20.56 -21.00 13.99
CA ASP A 31 19.22 -21.50 14.27
C ASP A 31 18.53 -21.85 12.94
N GLY A 32 18.05 -23.09 12.83
CA GLY A 32 17.41 -23.59 11.61
C GLY A 32 16.34 -22.64 11.08
N THR A 33 16.14 -22.64 9.77
CA THR A 33 15.28 -21.68 9.04
C THR A 33 13.89 -21.50 9.67
N HIS A 34 13.32 -22.57 10.24
CA HIS A 34 12.06 -22.54 10.97
C HIS A 34 12.14 -21.84 12.34
N ARG A 35 13.19 -22.08 13.15
CA ARG A 35 13.36 -21.41 14.45
C ARG A 35 13.49 -19.89 14.29
N ARG A 36 14.22 -19.44 13.27
CA ARG A 36 14.35 -18.01 12.94
C ARG A 36 12.99 -17.38 12.58
N LYS A 37 12.19 -18.05 11.74
CA LYS A 37 10.84 -17.59 11.39
C LYS A 37 9.93 -17.52 12.61
N VAL A 38 9.94 -18.54 13.47
CA VAL A 38 9.13 -18.55 14.71
C VAL A 38 9.53 -17.42 15.65
N LYS A 39 10.83 -17.19 15.88
CA LYS A 39 11.33 -16.07 16.68
C LYS A 39 10.86 -14.72 16.12
N LYS A 40 11.00 -14.51 14.80
CA LYS A 40 10.53 -13.30 14.13
C LYS A 40 9.02 -13.09 14.25
N ILE A 41 8.22 -14.16 14.10
CA ILE A 41 6.77 -14.09 14.27
C ILE A 41 6.44 -13.70 15.72
N LYS A 42 7.08 -14.32 16.71
CA LYS A 42 6.90 -14.01 18.13
C LYS A 42 7.25 -12.56 18.45
N GLU A 43 8.41 -12.09 18.02
CA GLU A 43 8.84 -10.70 18.22
C GLU A 43 7.85 -9.72 17.58
N SER A 44 7.40 -10.00 16.35
CA SER A 44 6.42 -9.13 15.67
C SER A 44 5.06 -9.09 16.36
N LEU A 45 4.60 -10.22 16.94
CA LEU A 45 3.37 -10.27 17.73
C LEU A 45 3.50 -9.48 19.03
N ILE A 46 4.62 -9.64 19.74
CA ILE A 46 4.91 -8.89 20.98
C ILE A 46 4.95 -7.39 20.68
N HIS A 47 5.61 -6.98 19.61
CA HIS A 47 5.68 -5.56 19.22
C HIS A 47 4.30 -4.98 18.91
N LYS A 48 3.48 -5.70 18.12
CA LYS A 48 2.09 -5.27 17.83
C LYS A 48 1.25 -5.16 19.10
N ALA A 49 1.39 -6.10 20.04
CA ALA A 49 0.69 -6.04 21.32
C ALA A 49 1.11 -4.82 22.15
N LYS A 50 2.42 -4.52 22.22
CA LYS A 50 2.94 -3.33 22.91
C LYS A 50 2.41 -2.04 22.29
N LEU A 51 2.41 -1.92 20.96
CA LEU A 51 1.85 -0.76 20.26
C LEU A 51 0.36 -0.59 20.56
N LYS A 52 -0.42 -1.69 20.53
CA LYS A 52 -1.85 -1.65 20.89
C LYS A 52 -2.07 -1.22 22.33
N GLN A 53 -1.26 -1.70 23.27
CA GLN A 53 -1.34 -1.28 24.67
C GLN A 53 -1.00 0.21 24.84
N GLN A 54 0.06 0.70 24.21
CA GLN A 54 0.43 2.12 24.24
C GLN A 54 -0.67 2.99 23.62
N TYR A 55 -1.20 2.58 22.48
CA TYR A 55 -2.30 3.28 21.83
C TYR A 55 -3.57 3.30 22.70
N ALA A 56 -3.93 2.17 23.31
CA ALA A 56 -5.06 2.10 24.24
C ALA A 56 -4.86 3.04 25.45
N LYS A 57 -3.64 3.13 26.00
CA LYS A 57 -3.31 4.08 27.07
C LYS A 57 -3.46 5.54 26.63
N LEU A 58 -2.97 5.87 25.43
CA LEU A 58 -3.11 7.22 24.87
C LEU A 58 -4.57 7.56 24.58
N LYS A 59 -5.32 6.61 24.04
CA LYS A 59 -6.75 6.76 23.78
C LYS A 59 -7.55 6.95 25.06
N ALA A 60 -7.34 6.11 26.07
CA ALA A 60 -7.97 6.29 27.39
C ALA A 60 -7.62 7.65 28.02
N ARG A 61 -6.37 8.13 27.85
CA ARG A 61 -5.97 9.47 28.30
C ARG A 61 -6.63 10.59 27.50
N ALA A 62 -6.90 10.38 26.22
CA ALA A 62 -7.61 11.35 25.38
C ALA A 62 -9.12 11.37 25.69
N ASP A 63 -9.72 10.21 25.97
CA ASP A 63 -11.15 10.07 26.28
C ASP A 63 -11.48 10.55 27.72
N HIS A 64 -10.54 10.42 28.67
CA HIS A 64 -10.72 10.82 30.08
C HIS A 64 -9.95 12.09 30.50
N GLY A 65 -9.10 12.65 29.63
CA GLY A 65 -8.36 13.88 29.89
C GLY A 65 -9.03 15.09 29.26
N PRO A 66 -8.78 16.32 29.75
CA PRO A 66 -9.27 17.51 29.07
C PRO A 66 -8.73 17.53 27.63
N PRO A 67 -9.53 17.99 26.64
CA PRO A 67 -9.08 18.04 25.25
C PRO A 67 -7.77 18.81 25.20
N ARG A 68 -6.75 18.19 24.61
CA ARG A 68 -5.46 18.87 24.40
C ARG A 68 -5.71 20.00 23.41
N LYS A 69 -5.88 21.21 23.92
CA LYS A 69 -6.00 22.44 23.13
C LYS A 69 -4.86 22.48 22.12
N SER A 70 -5.22 22.75 20.87
CA SER A 70 -4.26 22.89 19.79
C SER A 70 -3.27 24.02 20.11
N VAL A 71 -2.09 24.00 19.50
CA VAL A 71 -1.09 25.07 19.70
C VAL A 71 -1.69 26.45 19.38
N TYR A 72 -2.63 26.50 18.44
CA TYR A 72 -3.36 27.71 18.05
C TYR A 72 -4.36 28.18 19.11
N GLU A 73 -5.16 27.28 19.71
CA GLU A 73 -6.08 27.65 20.80
C GLU A 73 -5.32 28.14 22.05
N ARG A 74 -4.15 27.54 22.34
CA ARG A 74 -3.31 27.97 23.48
C ARG A 74 -2.73 29.36 23.27
N ALA A 75 -2.40 29.73 22.05
CA ALA A 75 -1.90 31.06 21.73
C ALA A 75 -3.00 32.13 21.84
N ALA A 76 -4.23 31.80 21.43
CA ALA A 76 -5.38 32.70 21.52
C ALA A 76 -5.79 33.00 22.97
N GLU A 77 -5.73 32.01 23.86
CA GLU A 77 -6.04 32.23 25.30
C GLU A 77 -4.95 33.02 26.04
N ALA A 78 -3.71 33.02 25.53
CA ALA A 78 -2.64 33.83 26.10
C ALA A 78 -2.75 35.31 25.70
N SER A 79 -3.39 35.64 24.58
CA SER A 79 -3.64 37.02 24.16
C SER A 79 -4.84 37.69 24.86
N ASP A 80 -5.76 36.91 25.43
CA ASP A 80 -6.98 37.42 26.09
C ASP A 80 -6.79 37.77 27.59
N ASN A 81 -5.60 37.50 28.16
CA ASN A 81 -5.33 37.70 29.59
C ASN A 81 -4.39 38.89 29.89
N ASP A 82 -4.07 39.71 28.89
CA ASP A 82 -3.28 40.94 29.06
C ASP A 82 -4.19 42.16 28.86
N ASP A 83 -5.17 42.34 29.76
CA ASP A 83 -6.00 43.54 29.80
C ASP A 83 -5.79 44.26 31.13
N GLY A 84 -4.89 45.23 31.08
CA GLY A 84 -4.48 46.01 32.23
C GLY A 84 -3.43 47.04 31.84
N ASN A 85 -3.84 48.09 31.13
CA ASN A 85 -3.57 49.51 31.47
C ASN A 85 -3.45 50.44 30.25
N ASN A 86 -4.30 51.47 30.28
CA ASN A 86 -4.11 52.85 29.80
C ASN A 86 -4.49 53.29 28.37
N ASN A 87 -5.46 54.22 28.42
CA ASN A 87 -5.63 55.47 27.68
C ASN A 87 -6.53 55.51 26.44
N ASN A 88 -7.53 56.37 26.62
CA ASN A 88 -8.68 56.73 25.82
C ASN A 88 -8.35 58.02 25.06
N GLU A 89 -8.46 58.03 23.72
CA GLU A 89 -8.58 59.26 22.93
C GLU A 89 -9.25 58.97 21.56
N PRO A 90 -10.34 59.66 21.19
CA PRO A 90 -10.97 59.50 19.88
C PRO A 90 -10.39 60.51 18.87
N THR A 91 -9.82 60.03 17.76
CA THR A 91 -9.35 60.86 16.64
C THR A 91 -10.48 61.10 15.61
N GLU A 92 -10.68 62.36 15.21
CA GLU A 92 -11.71 62.86 14.27
C GLU A 92 -11.63 62.28 12.84
N PRO A 93 -12.74 62.26 12.06
CA PRO A 93 -12.75 61.74 10.69
C PRO A 93 -12.32 62.78 9.63
N VAL A 94 -11.38 62.37 8.77
CA VAL A 94 -10.90 63.11 7.58
C VAL A 94 -11.91 62.99 6.42
N PRO A 95 -12.19 64.05 5.62
CA PRO A 95 -13.19 64.01 4.55
C PRO A 95 -12.77 63.10 3.38
N GLU A 96 -13.75 62.37 2.82
CA GLU A 96 -13.57 61.38 1.76
C GLU A 96 -13.08 62.01 0.45
N PRO A 97 -12.07 61.42 -0.23
CA PRO A 97 -11.62 61.88 -1.54
C PRO A 97 -12.65 61.53 -2.63
N THR A 98 -13.01 62.51 -3.44
CA THR A 98 -13.96 62.37 -4.56
C THR A 98 -13.51 61.27 -5.55
N LEU A 99 -14.44 60.39 -5.87
CA LEU A 99 -14.26 59.16 -6.66
C LEU A 99 -14.22 59.42 -8.18
N GLU A 100 -13.62 60.51 -8.64
CA GLU A 100 -13.44 60.76 -10.07
C GLU A 100 -12.01 60.39 -10.49
N PRO A 101 -11.83 59.48 -11.48
CA PRO A 101 -10.50 59.10 -11.93
C PRO A 101 -9.81 60.28 -12.63
N HIS A 102 -8.53 60.48 -12.30
CA HIS A 102 -7.68 61.53 -12.88
C HIS A 102 -7.73 61.50 -14.42
N PRO A 103 -7.77 62.65 -15.12
CA PRO A 103 -7.97 62.73 -16.57
C PRO A 103 -6.97 61.91 -17.40
N ASP A 104 -5.74 61.75 -16.90
CA ASP A 104 -4.72 60.92 -17.56
C ASP A 104 -5.08 59.43 -17.57
N ARG A 105 -5.84 58.96 -16.57
CA ARG A 105 -6.34 57.59 -16.48
C ARG A 105 -7.45 57.34 -17.50
N VAL A 106 -8.27 58.35 -17.79
CA VAL A 106 -9.33 58.30 -18.80
C VAL A 106 -8.72 58.20 -20.20
N LYS A 107 -7.69 59.01 -20.49
CA LYS A 107 -6.97 58.96 -21.77
C LYS A 107 -6.36 57.59 -22.07
N MET A 108 -5.78 56.94 -21.04
CA MET A 108 -5.17 55.62 -21.18
C MET A 108 -6.19 54.48 -21.39
N LEU A 109 -7.47 54.71 -21.04
CA LEU A 109 -8.58 53.78 -21.25
C LEU A 109 -9.26 53.99 -22.61
N GLU A 110 -9.27 55.22 -23.13
CA GLU A 110 -9.81 55.58 -24.43
C GLU A 110 -8.85 55.26 -25.59
N GLU A 111 -7.54 55.24 -25.35
CA GLU A 111 -6.56 54.71 -26.32
C GLU A 111 -6.69 53.18 -26.43
N GLN A 112 -7.58 52.77 -27.31
CA GLN A 112 -7.81 51.37 -27.67
C GLN A 112 -6.52 50.78 -28.26
N SER A 113 -5.84 49.93 -27.48
CA SER A 113 -4.63 49.22 -27.88
C SER A 113 -4.83 48.52 -29.23
N PRO A 114 -3.87 48.61 -30.17
CA PRO A 114 -3.97 47.88 -31.44
C PRO A 114 -4.11 46.37 -31.18
N GLU A 115 -4.98 45.71 -31.95
CA GLU A 115 -5.22 44.27 -31.83
C GLU A 115 -3.89 43.49 -31.92
N PRO A 116 -3.72 42.43 -31.12
CA PRO A 116 -2.47 41.69 -31.08
C PRO A 116 -2.27 40.99 -32.43
N SER A 117 -1.38 41.54 -33.25
CA SER A 117 -0.85 40.83 -34.41
C SER A 117 -0.23 39.52 -33.93
N GLU A 118 -0.50 38.41 -34.62
CA GLU A 118 0.11 37.11 -34.36
C GLU A 118 1.62 37.16 -34.63
N GLU A 119 2.36 37.73 -33.68
CA GLU A 119 3.81 37.68 -33.64
C GLU A 119 4.22 36.22 -33.47
N ARG A 120 5.03 35.74 -34.42
CA ARG A 120 5.69 34.43 -34.39
C ARG A 120 6.21 34.18 -32.96
N PRO A 121 6.02 32.96 -32.40
CA PRO A 121 6.37 32.72 -31.01
C PRO A 121 7.85 33.03 -30.82
N ALA A 122 8.13 34.15 -30.16
CA ALA A 122 9.48 34.53 -29.77
C ALA A 122 10.11 33.32 -29.10
N GLU A 123 11.27 32.87 -29.58
CA GLU A 123 12.00 31.71 -29.06
C GLU A 123 12.19 31.91 -27.56
N ARG A 124 11.27 31.34 -26.76
CA ARG A 124 11.30 31.41 -25.31
C ARG A 124 12.56 30.68 -24.90
N ARG A 125 13.60 31.45 -24.55
CA ARG A 125 14.86 30.95 -23.98
C ARG A 125 14.52 29.86 -22.97
N GLN A 126 14.94 28.62 -23.30
CA GLN A 126 14.65 27.44 -22.51
C GLN A 126 15.10 27.70 -21.07
N ARG A 127 14.14 27.74 -20.14
CA ARG A 127 14.43 27.94 -18.72
C ARG A 127 15.29 26.77 -18.25
N ARG A 128 16.44 27.07 -17.65
CA ARG A 128 17.31 26.04 -17.05
C ARG A 128 16.53 25.28 -15.99
N GLN A 129 16.59 23.94 -16.05
CA GLN A 129 15.97 23.06 -15.07
C GLN A 129 16.52 23.40 -13.69
N ARG A 130 15.62 23.73 -12.75
CA ARG A 130 16.01 24.01 -11.37
C ARG A 130 16.53 22.72 -10.74
N PRO A 131 17.65 22.75 -9.98
CA PRO A 131 18.12 21.59 -9.25
C PRO A 131 17.03 21.16 -8.26
N GLN A 132 16.55 19.93 -8.43
CA GLN A 132 15.56 19.34 -7.53
C GLN A 132 16.30 18.89 -6.27
N PRO A 133 15.87 19.31 -5.07
CA PRO A 133 16.44 18.75 -3.86
C PRO A 133 16.16 17.23 -3.84
N PHE A 134 17.18 16.45 -3.45
CA PHE A 134 17.12 14.99 -3.32
C PHE A 134 17.01 14.16 -4.62
N GLN A 135 17.67 14.61 -5.69
CA GLN A 135 17.75 13.86 -6.96
C GLN A 135 18.21 12.41 -6.76
N LYS A 136 19.27 12.20 -5.97
CA LYS A 136 19.83 10.86 -5.72
C LYS A 136 18.83 9.94 -5.02
N GLU A 137 18.11 10.46 -4.03
CA GLU A 137 17.10 9.71 -3.28
C GLU A 137 15.89 9.38 -4.17
N SER A 138 15.49 10.31 -5.04
CA SER A 138 14.41 10.08 -6.00
C SER A 138 14.75 9.00 -7.04
N GLU A 139 16.00 8.95 -7.51
CA GLU A 139 16.47 7.91 -8.41
C GLU A 139 16.49 6.54 -7.72
N VAL A 140 16.94 6.48 -6.46
CA VAL A 140 16.90 5.25 -5.67
C VAL A 140 15.46 4.78 -5.45
N ALA A 141 14.53 5.71 -5.20
CA ALA A 141 13.11 5.38 -5.06
C ALA A 141 12.51 4.84 -6.36
N ARG A 142 12.85 5.44 -7.51
CA ARG A 142 12.43 4.96 -8.84
C ARG A 142 12.96 3.56 -9.13
N LYS A 143 14.25 3.31 -8.93
CA LYS A 143 14.85 1.97 -9.10
C LYS A 143 14.17 0.92 -8.24
N LYS A 144 13.86 1.24 -6.97
CA LYS A 144 13.12 0.33 -6.08
C LYS A 144 11.70 0.06 -6.56
N LYS A 145 11.03 1.06 -7.13
CA LYS A 145 9.68 0.92 -7.69
C LYS A 145 9.70 0.03 -8.93
N GLU A 146 10.63 0.27 -9.85
CA GLU A 146 10.83 -0.53 -11.06
C GLU A 146 11.15 -1.99 -10.72
N ASP A 147 12.04 -2.25 -9.77
CA ASP A 147 12.33 -3.61 -9.29
C ASP A 147 11.10 -4.31 -8.70
N ALA A 148 10.27 -3.58 -7.95
CA ALA A 148 9.05 -4.12 -7.39
C ALA A 148 8.02 -4.43 -8.48
N GLU A 149 7.88 -3.55 -9.46
CA GLU A 149 7.00 -3.72 -10.63
C GLU A 149 7.44 -4.90 -11.50
N ALA A 150 8.74 -5.04 -11.76
CA ALA A 150 9.29 -6.19 -12.48
C ALA A 150 8.98 -7.52 -11.77
N ARG A 151 9.11 -7.56 -10.44
CA ARG A 151 8.72 -8.75 -9.64
C ARG A 151 7.23 -9.03 -9.70
N GLN A 152 6.39 -7.99 -9.70
CA GLN A 152 4.94 -8.16 -9.84
C GLN A 152 4.57 -8.65 -11.24
N HIS A 153 5.19 -8.10 -12.28
CA HIS A 153 4.97 -8.51 -13.66
C HIS A 153 5.34 -9.99 -13.85
N ALA A 154 6.52 -10.41 -13.38
CA ALA A 154 6.95 -11.81 -13.45
C ALA A 154 5.97 -12.77 -12.73
N ARG A 155 5.40 -12.36 -11.59
CA ARG A 155 4.37 -13.13 -10.89
C ARG A 155 3.08 -13.22 -11.71
N GLN A 156 2.62 -12.10 -12.26
CA GLN A 156 1.43 -12.05 -13.09
C GLN A 156 1.58 -12.89 -14.36
N GLU A 157 2.74 -12.88 -15.01
CA GLU A 157 3.02 -13.73 -16.16
C GLU A 157 3.01 -15.21 -15.78
N ALA A 158 3.63 -15.59 -14.66
CA ALA A 158 3.60 -16.96 -14.17
C ALA A 158 2.17 -17.42 -13.83
N GLU A 159 1.36 -16.55 -13.24
CA GLU A 159 -0.06 -16.81 -12.96
C GLU A 159 -0.88 -16.94 -14.25
N LYS A 160 -0.68 -16.05 -15.22
CA LYS A 160 -1.32 -16.13 -16.55
C LYS A 160 -0.99 -17.44 -17.26
N GLN A 161 0.28 -17.86 -17.23
CA GLN A 161 0.70 -19.14 -17.81
C GLN A 161 0.06 -20.34 -17.10
N ARG A 162 -0.01 -20.32 -15.75
CA ARG A 162 -0.69 -21.35 -14.97
C ARG A 162 -2.19 -21.39 -15.29
N ALA A 163 -2.83 -20.23 -15.34
CA ALA A 163 -4.24 -20.10 -15.68
C ALA A 163 -4.53 -20.61 -17.09
N ALA A 164 -3.70 -20.29 -18.08
CA ALA A 164 -3.83 -20.80 -19.44
C ALA A 164 -3.73 -22.34 -19.48
N LYS A 165 -2.76 -22.93 -18.77
CA LYS A 165 -2.61 -24.40 -18.67
C LYS A 165 -3.82 -25.06 -17.98
N LEU A 166 -4.34 -24.45 -16.91
CA LEU A 166 -5.53 -24.94 -16.23
C LEU A 166 -6.78 -24.85 -17.11
N ALA A 167 -7.01 -23.71 -17.77
CA ALA A 167 -8.12 -23.52 -18.68
C ALA A 167 -8.08 -24.49 -19.86
N GLU A 168 -6.89 -24.75 -20.42
CA GLU A 168 -6.71 -25.75 -21.46
C GLU A 168 -7.06 -27.17 -20.95
N ARG A 169 -6.60 -27.52 -19.75
CA ARG A 169 -6.91 -28.81 -19.11
C ARG A 169 -8.41 -28.94 -18.83
N GLU A 170 -9.08 -27.89 -18.39
CA GLU A 170 -10.52 -27.87 -18.15
C GLU A 170 -11.31 -28.00 -19.45
N ARG A 171 -10.90 -27.28 -20.50
CA ARG A 171 -11.47 -27.43 -21.85
C ARG A 171 -11.34 -28.87 -22.33
N PHE A 172 -10.14 -29.47 -22.22
CA PHE A 172 -9.89 -30.86 -22.58
C PHE A 172 -10.73 -31.85 -21.74
N ARG A 173 -10.83 -31.61 -20.43
CA ARG A 173 -11.67 -32.44 -19.54
C ARG A 173 -13.13 -32.36 -19.94
N LYS A 174 -13.64 -31.15 -20.25
CA LYS A 174 -15.03 -30.92 -20.64
C LYS A 174 -15.36 -31.57 -21.99
N THR A 175 -14.46 -31.49 -22.98
CA THR A 175 -14.66 -32.15 -24.28
C THR A 175 -14.63 -33.68 -24.14
N MET A 176 -13.69 -34.24 -23.37
CA MET A 176 -13.64 -35.68 -23.09
C MET A 176 -14.86 -36.17 -22.31
N ALA A 177 -15.33 -35.41 -21.31
CA ALA A 177 -16.54 -35.75 -20.57
C ALA A 177 -17.78 -35.77 -21.48
N LYS A 178 -17.91 -34.79 -22.39
CA LYS A 178 -18.99 -34.74 -23.38
C LYS A 178 -18.95 -35.90 -24.38
N ALA A 179 -17.75 -36.43 -24.64
CA ALA A 179 -17.54 -37.54 -25.55
C ALA A 179 -17.76 -38.91 -24.87
N ARG A 180 -17.50 -39.03 -23.56
CA ARG A 180 -17.75 -40.23 -22.75
C ARG A 180 -19.19 -40.39 -22.23
N GLY A 181 -20.01 -39.33 -22.26
CA GLY A 181 -21.40 -39.34 -21.78
C GLY A 181 -22.43 -39.84 -22.79
N GLY A 182 -22.28 -41.06 -23.32
CA GLY A 182 -23.28 -41.71 -24.17
C GLY A 182 -24.50 -42.25 -23.39
N PRO A 183 -25.62 -42.56 -24.08
CA PRO A 183 -26.86 -43.03 -23.47
C PRO A 183 -26.70 -44.22 -22.50
N ASN A 184 -25.73 -45.11 -22.75
CA ASN A 184 -25.41 -46.25 -21.90
C ASN A 184 -23.96 -46.18 -21.34
N GLY A 185 -23.40 -44.99 -21.18
CA GLY A 185 -21.97 -44.81 -20.85
C GLY A 185 -21.01 -45.19 -22.00
N GLN A 186 -21.56 -45.47 -23.18
CA GLN A 186 -20.81 -45.79 -24.39
C GLN A 186 -20.05 -44.56 -24.90
N ARG A 187 -18.79 -44.78 -25.28
CA ARG A 187 -17.89 -43.74 -25.80
C ARG A 187 -18.34 -43.30 -27.19
N LYS A 188 -18.45 -42.00 -27.42
CA LYS A 188 -18.75 -41.43 -28.75
C LYS A 188 -17.44 -41.29 -29.52
N LEU A 189 -16.99 -42.37 -30.18
CA LEU A 189 -15.70 -42.44 -30.87
C LEU A 189 -15.42 -41.22 -31.77
N GLY A 190 -16.40 -40.71 -32.52
CA GLY A 190 -16.22 -39.56 -33.41
C GLY A 190 -15.94 -38.22 -32.69
N ARG A 191 -16.33 -38.07 -31.42
CA ARG A 191 -16.03 -36.89 -30.60
C ARG A 191 -14.77 -37.07 -29.75
N GLU A 192 -14.44 -38.32 -29.39
CA GLU A 192 -13.21 -38.64 -28.67
C GLU A 192 -11.99 -38.64 -29.59
N SER A 193 -12.14 -39.11 -30.83
CA SER A 193 -11.05 -39.21 -31.80
C SER A 193 -10.36 -37.87 -32.03
N THR A 194 -11.12 -36.79 -32.23
CA THR A 194 -10.55 -35.45 -32.48
C THR A 194 -9.74 -34.92 -31.28
N VAL A 195 -10.21 -35.15 -30.06
CA VAL A 195 -9.55 -34.72 -28.82
C VAL A 195 -8.29 -35.56 -28.56
N LEU A 196 -8.36 -36.87 -28.81
CA LEU A 196 -7.23 -37.79 -28.69
C LEU A 196 -6.17 -37.54 -29.77
N LEU A 197 -6.58 -37.24 -31.00
CA LEU A 197 -5.68 -36.84 -32.09
C LEU A 197 -4.96 -35.53 -31.76
N ALA A 198 -5.66 -34.50 -31.25
CA ALA A 198 -5.03 -33.25 -30.83
C ALA A 198 -4.02 -33.45 -29.68
N LYS A 199 -4.30 -34.39 -28.76
CA LYS A 199 -3.36 -34.79 -27.70
C LYS A 199 -2.14 -35.53 -28.27
N ALA A 200 -2.36 -36.46 -29.19
CA ALA A 200 -1.29 -37.20 -29.86
C ALA A 200 -0.39 -36.27 -30.68
N GLN A 201 -0.96 -35.31 -31.42
CA GLN A 201 -0.21 -34.27 -32.14
C GLN A 201 0.63 -33.38 -31.22
N ARG A 202 0.16 -33.09 -30.00
CA ARG A 202 0.96 -32.37 -28.98
C ARG A 202 2.10 -33.21 -28.41
N LEU A 203 1.86 -34.51 -28.18
CA LEU A 203 2.87 -35.43 -27.64
C LEU A 203 3.93 -35.80 -28.67
N MET A 204 3.52 -36.00 -29.92
CA MET A 204 4.41 -36.16 -31.08
C MET A 204 4.97 -34.82 -31.59
N GLY A 205 4.68 -33.73 -30.84
CA GLY A 205 5.06 -32.34 -31.08
C GLY A 205 5.64 -32.05 -32.45
N LYS A 206 4.80 -31.59 -33.40
CA LYS A 206 5.21 -30.99 -34.69
C LYS A 206 6.67 -31.32 -35.05
N THR A 207 6.89 -32.45 -35.71
CA THR A 207 7.86 -32.45 -36.82
C THR A 207 7.40 -31.42 -37.84
#